data_AF-A0A442S3D9-F1
#
_entry.id   AF-A0A442S3D9-F1
#
_cell.length_a   1.000
_cell.length_b   1.000
_cell.length_c   1.000
_cell.angle_alpha   90.00
_cell.angle_beta   90.00
_cell.angle_gamma   90.00
#
_symmetry.space_group_name_H-M   'P 1'
#
loop_
_entity.id
_entity.type
_entity.pdbx_description
1 polymer ?
#
loop_
_entity_poly.entity_id
_entity_poly.type
_entity_poly.pdbx_seq_one_letter_code
_entity_poly.pdbx_strand_id
1 'polypeptide(L)'
;MGTISTDKNVISFTGDFGESDLQVATAAIYQITNKLYYKDIVLDFSKISKAIAPDFLPLCANVRSILHDGIDTQFIEPDDIKLRRLFRNAGWSHLLDPVSFAESDFAGKIHSPAAIYRTGEEQHKAVDNIIDILLGSLEGVTRSQIAALEWSINEITDNVLNHAESSIGGIVQVTSRRGGKMVEFVVCDYGLGIPRTLRSTHSEITSDIDALDRAIREGITRNTATNMGNGLYGSYRMAQLSGGQFKIQSGYATLKYDPKIGMHIRQNKVPFHGTLVSCSIDCSDQSILEEALVFRGKIYKPSYTYFDKIDDLEKVTIKLLDESNAFGTREIAKPVRLKIENVLRNSDTFIDIDMDGVELISSSFADEVFGKLFYALGPLNFTQRVRIVNGSRVVSQLIDRAISQRMALRPGEVV
;
A
#
# COMPACT_ATOMS: atom_id res chain seq x y z
N MET A 1 21.45 2.92 14.86
CA MET A 1 21.85 3.07 13.45
C MET A 1 22.30 1.71 12.97
N GLY A 2 21.89 1.32 11.77
CA GLY A 2 22.34 0.07 11.17
C GLY A 2 23.82 0.10 10.82
N THR A 3 24.35 -1.07 10.49
CA THR A 3 25.68 -1.23 9.90
C THR A 3 25.57 -2.22 8.75
N ILE A 4 26.11 -1.82 7.60
CA ILE A 4 26.22 -2.67 6.41
C ILE A 4 27.68 -2.93 6.16
N SER A 5 28.05 -4.20 6.07
CA SER A 5 29.40 -4.66 5.76
C SER A 5 29.38 -5.62 4.59
N THR A 6 30.49 -5.65 3.84
CA THR A 6 30.66 -6.57 2.73
C THR A 6 31.85 -7.49 2.98
N ASP A 7 31.66 -8.78 2.71
CA ASP A 7 32.74 -9.78 2.61
C ASP A 7 32.51 -10.60 1.35
N LYS A 8 33.38 -10.45 0.36
CA LYS A 8 33.23 -11.02 -0.98
C LYS A 8 31.87 -10.66 -1.60
N ASN A 9 31.01 -11.65 -1.85
CA ASN A 9 29.66 -11.53 -2.40
C ASN A 9 28.56 -11.39 -1.32
N VAL A 10 28.92 -11.39 -0.04
CA VAL A 10 27.98 -11.29 1.07
C VAL A 10 27.85 -9.84 1.51
N ILE A 11 26.61 -9.34 1.59
CA ILE A 11 26.24 -8.06 2.20
C ILE A 11 25.49 -8.37 3.48
N SER A 12 26.08 -8.05 4.63
CA SER A 12 25.45 -8.23 5.93
C SER A 12 24.81 -6.94 6.42
N PHE A 13 23.54 -7.03 6.81
CA PHE A 13 22.72 -5.95 7.35
C PHE A 13 22.47 -6.19 8.83
N THR A 14 22.97 -5.27 9.67
CA THR A 14 22.87 -5.40 11.13
C THR A 14 22.22 -4.15 11.74
N GLY A 15 21.39 -4.33 12.77
CA GLY A 15 20.68 -3.22 13.41
C GLY A 15 19.49 -2.69 12.61
N ASP A 16 19.15 -1.41 12.78
CA ASP A 16 18.01 -0.80 12.09
C ASP A 16 18.35 -0.50 10.64
N PHE A 17 17.47 -0.88 9.70
CA PHE A 17 17.59 -0.48 8.31
C PHE A 17 16.74 0.76 8.03
N GLY A 18 17.40 1.89 7.80
CA GLY A 18 16.76 3.14 7.45
C GLY A 18 17.33 3.76 6.18
N GLU A 19 16.94 5.01 5.94
CA GLU A 19 17.26 5.74 4.72
C GLU A 19 18.77 5.93 4.44
N SER A 20 19.59 6.14 5.47
CA SER A 20 21.05 6.22 5.29
C SER A 20 21.64 4.87 4.88
N ASP A 21 21.07 3.78 5.40
CA ASP A 21 21.52 2.42 5.13
C ASP A 21 21.18 2.02 3.69
N LEU A 22 20.07 2.52 3.12
CA LEU A 22 19.75 2.32 1.70
C LEU A 22 20.84 2.83 0.75
N GLN A 23 21.45 4.00 1.05
CA GLN A 23 22.55 4.53 0.23
C GLN A 23 23.78 3.62 0.31
N VAL A 24 24.10 3.13 1.51
CA VAL A 24 25.23 2.21 1.72
C VAL A 24 24.97 0.86 1.04
N ALA A 25 23.76 0.33 1.14
CA ALA A 25 23.32 -0.90 0.47
C ALA A 25 23.44 -0.78 -1.05
N THR A 26 22.97 0.34 -1.61
CA THR A 26 23.04 0.60 -3.06
C THR A 26 24.49 0.63 -3.54
N ALA A 27 25.38 1.32 -2.80
CA ALA A 27 26.81 1.36 -3.12
C ALA A 27 27.47 -0.03 -2.99
N ALA A 28 27.11 -0.81 -1.97
CA ALA A 28 27.62 -2.17 -1.76
C ALA A 28 27.22 -3.11 -2.89
N ILE A 29 25.95 -3.11 -3.30
CA ILE A 29 25.44 -3.89 -4.43
C ILE A 29 26.21 -3.52 -5.71
N TYR A 30 26.33 -2.24 -6.02
CA TYR A 30 27.05 -1.78 -7.21
C TYR A 30 28.54 -2.18 -7.17
N GLN A 31 29.19 -2.06 -6.02
CA GLN A 31 30.58 -2.46 -5.86
C GLN A 31 30.77 -3.96 -6.13
N ILE A 32 29.92 -4.81 -5.55
CA ILE A 32 30.01 -6.26 -5.69
C ILE A 32 29.72 -6.71 -7.13
N THR A 33 28.68 -6.13 -7.75
CA THR A 33 28.18 -6.58 -9.06
C THR A 33 28.94 -5.94 -10.23
N ASN A 34 29.19 -4.62 -10.20
CA ASN A 34 29.78 -3.89 -11.33
C ASN A 34 31.29 -3.66 -11.22
N LYS A 35 31.89 -3.76 -10.02
CA LYS A 35 33.34 -3.56 -9.84
C LYS A 35 34.09 -4.85 -9.54
N LEU A 36 33.50 -5.72 -8.72
CA LEU A 36 34.07 -7.02 -8.40
C LEU A 36 33.53 -8.16 -9.27
N TYR A 37 32.53 -7.88 -10.11
CA TYR A 37 31.96 -8.79 -11.12
C TYR A 37 31.41 -10.11 -10.58
N TYR A 38 30.98 -10.13 -9.31
CA TYR A 38 30.23 -11.27 -8.79
C TYR A 38 28.92 -11.43 -9.56
N LYS A 39 28.55 -12.70 -9.81
CA LYS A 39 27.32 -13.08 -10.52
C LYS A 39 26.24 -13.63 -9.59
N ASP A 40 26.57 -13.70 -8.32
CA ASP A 40 25.71 -14.10 -7.24
C ASP A 40 25.99 -13.18 -6.04
N ILE A 41 24.95 -12.82 -5.29
CA ILE A 41 25.10 -12.08 -4.04
C ILE A 41 24.28 -12.71 -2.93
N VAL A 42 24.81 -12.64 -1.70
CA VAL A 42 24.09 -13.06 -0.50
C VAL A 42 23.69 -11.83 0.29
N LEU A 43 22.39 -11.67 0.53
CA LEU A 43 21.82 -10.60 1.32
C LEU A 43 21.50 -11.14 2.71
N ASP A 44 22.39 -10.87 3.67
CA ASP A 44 22.29 -11.39 5.03
C ASP A 44 21.58 -10.42 5.98
N PHE A 45 20.31 -10.71 6.26
CA PHE A 45 19.48 -9.93 7.19
C PHE A 45 19.31 -10.59 8.57
N SER A 46 20.07 -11.65 8.88
CA SER A 46 19.94 -12.40 10.14
C SER A 46 19.90 -11.50 11.38
N LYS A 47 20.69 -10.42 11.39
CA LYS A 47 20.86 -9.50 12.54
C LYS A 47 20.16 -8.14 12.38
N ILE A 48 19.17 -8.03 11.50
CA ILE A 48 18.37 -6.80 11.39
C ILE A 48 17.42 -6.67 12.60
N SER A 49 17.28 -5.45 13.14
CA SER A 49 16.38 -5.15 14.27
C SER A 49 15.13 -4.38 13.87
N LYS A 50 15.12 -3.74 12.68
CA LYS A 50 13.99 -2.96 12.19
C LYS A 50 14.04 -2.79 10.68
N ALA A 51 12.88 -2.90 10.03
CA ALA A 51 12.68 -2.56 8.62
C ALA A 51 11.28 -1.97 8.42
N ILE A 52 11.15 -1.01 7.49
CA ILE A 52 9.88 -0.40 7.10
C ILE A 52 9.81 -0.25 5.58
N ALA A 53 8.59 -0.32 5.02
CA ALA A 53 8.37 -0.30 3.57
C ALA A 53 9.05 0.87 2.83
N PRO A 54 8.99 2.15 3.30
CA PRO A 54 9.58 3.28 2.58
C PRO A 54 11.10 3.25 2.42
N ASP A 55 11.79 2.42 3.20
CA ASP A 55 13.23 2.23 3.09
C ASP A 55 13.57 0.89 2.43
N PHE A 56 12.73 -0.13 2.62
CA PHE A 56 12.98 -1.49 2.14
C PHE A 56 12.56 -1.75 0.68
N LEU A 57 11.46 -1.15 0.20
CA LEU A 57 11.01 -1.29 -1.19
C LEU A 57 12.05 -0.80 -2.23
N PRO A 58 12.73 0.33 -2.02
CA PRO A 58 13.85 0.75 -2.87
C PRO A 58 14.98 -0.27 -2.96
N LEU A 59 15.29 -0.94 -1.85
CA LEU A 59 16.28 -2.03 -1.86
C LEU A 59 15.77 -3.21 -2.68
N CYS A 60 14.49 -3.59 -2.50
CA CYS A 60 13.85 -4.62 -3.30
C CYS A 60 13.89 -4.28 -4.79
N ALA A 61 13.58 -3.05 -5.20
CA ALA A 61 13.64 -2.61 -6.59
C ALA A 61 15.07 -2.74 -7.17
N ASN A 62 16.09 -2.35 -6.40
CA ASN A 62 17.50 -2.52 -6.78
C ASN A 62 17.85 -4.01 -6.98
N VAL A 63 17.45 -4.86 -6.03
CA VAL A 63 17.66 -6.31 -6.10
C VAL A 63 16.93 -6.94 -7.30
N ARG A 64 15.70 -6.52 -7.58
CA ARG A 64 14.95 -6.96 -8.78
C ARG A 64 15.65 -6.55 -10.07
N SER A 65 16.29 -5.38 -10.10
CA SER A 65 17.03 -4.93 -11.29
C SER A 65 18.25 -5.80 -11.55
N ILE A 66 19.05 -6.12 -10.53
CA ILE A 66 20.23 -6.97 -10.74
C ILE A 66 19.84 -8.41 -11.07
N LEU A 67 18.72 -8.92 -10.53
CA LEU A 67 18.14 -10.20 -10.92
C LEU A 67 17.74 -10.22 -12.40
N HIS A 68 17.11 -9.14 -12.87
CA HIS A 68 16.78 -8.96 -14.29
C HIS A 68 18.05 -8.96 -15.16
N ASP A 69 19.16 -8.43 -14.66
CA ASP A 69 20.45 -8.39 -15.35
C ASP A 69 21.24 -9.72 -15.23
N GLY A 70 20.63 -10.77 -14.67
CA GLY A 70 21.19 -12.12 -14.57
C GLY A 70 22.18 -12.31 -13.42
N ILE A 71 22.02 -11.55 -12.33
CA ILE A 71 22.78 -11.74 -11.09
C ILE A 71 21.88 -12.45 -10.08
N ASP A 72 22.30 -13.64 -9.65
CA ASP A 72 21.56 -14.44 -8.70
C ASP A 72 21.60 -13.83 -7.30
N THR A 73 20.54 -14.03 -6.53
CA THR A 73 20.46 -13.55 -5.14
C THR A 73 20.05 -14.66 -4.20
N GLN A 74 20.69 -14.68 -3.04
CA GLN A 74 20.30 -15.51 -1.91
C GLN A 74 19.92 -14.61 -0.75
N PHE A 75 18.75 -14.85 -0.15
CA PHE A 75 18.28 -14.10 1.01
C PHE A 75 18.41 -14.93 2.30
N ILE A 76 19.14 -14.40 3.29
CA ILE A 76 19.16 -14.97 4.65
C ILE A 76 18.18 -14.18 5.51
N GLU A 77 17.13 -14.86 5.96
CA GLU A 77 16.05 -14.26 6.75
C GLU A 77 16.51 -13.74 8.12
N PRO A 78 15.78 -12.77 8.71
CA PRO A 78 16.01 -12.35 10.09
C PRO A 78 15.93 -13.51 11.10
N ASP A 79 16.79 -13.48 12.11
CA ASP A 79 16.75 -14.40 13.25
C ASP A 79 15.51 -14.14 14.11
N ASP A 80 15.11 -12.87 14.24
CA ASP A 80 13.88 -12.49 14.94
C ASP A 80 12.63 -12.99 14.19
N ILE A 81 11.82 -13.78 14.89
CA ILE A 81 10.64 -14.45 14.32
C ILE A 81 9.58 -13.43 13.84
N LYS A 82 9.43 -12.29 14.52
CA LYS A 82 8.44 -11.28 14.13
C LYS A 82 8.87 -10.56 12.86
N LEU A 83 10.15 -10.20 12.75
CA LEU A 83 10.71 -9.61 11.54
C LEU A 83 10.71 -10.60 10.38
N ARG A 84 11.04 -11.88 10.62
CA ARG A 84 10.93 -12.91 9.59
C ARG A 84 9.51 -13.01 9.03
N ARG A 85 8.50 -13.04 9.90
CA ARG A 85 7.09 -13.03 9.49
C ARG A 85 6.73 -11.75 8.73
N LEU A 86 7.20 -10.59 9.18
CA LEU A 86 7.01 -9.32 8.46
C LEU A 86 7.56 -9.40 7.03
N PHE A 87 8.80 -9.88 6.85
CA PHE A 87 9.43 -9.96 5.53
C PHE A 87 8.67 -10.89 4.58
N ARG A 88 8.21 -12.05 5.08
CA ARG A 88 7.39 -12.98 4.29
C ARG A 88 6.04 -12.36 3.95
N ASN A 89 5.30 -11.87 4.94
CA ASN A 89 3.95 -11.34 4.75
C ASN A 89 3.92 -10.09 3.87
N ALA A 90 4.90 -9.21 4.03
CA ALA A 90 5.08 -8.02 3.20
C ALA A 90 5.56 -8.34 1.77
N GLY A 91 5.85 -9.60 1.44
CA GLY A 91 6.34 -10.02 0.13
C GLY A 91 7.81 -9.72 -0.12
N TRP A 92 8.52 -9.14 0.84
CA TRP A 92 9.92 -8.73 0.68
C TRP A 92 10.86 -9.91 0.47
N SER A 93 10.63 -11.05 1.15
CA SER A 93 11.45 -12.25 0.95
C SER A 93 11.46 -12.72 -0.50
N HIS A 94 10.28 -12.75 -1.15
CA HIS A 94 10.14 -13.09 -2.57
C HIS A 94 10.80 -12.07 -3.49
N LEU A 95 10.67 -10.78 -3.17
CA LEU A 95 11.31 -9.74 -3.97
C LEU A 95 12.84 -9.83 -3.92
N LEU A 96 13.40 -10.26 -2.80
CA LEU A 96 14.84 -10.41 -2.62
C LEU A 96 15.41 -11.72 -3.17
N ASP A 97 14.65 -12.82 -3.09
CA ASP A 97 15.06 -14.15 -3.55
C ASP A 97 13.80 -14.92 -4.02
N PRO A 98 13.40 -14.73 -5.29
CA PRO A 98 12.20 -15.36 -5.84
C PRO A 98 12.36 -16.87 -6.08
N VAL A 99 13.58 -17.40 -6.02
CA VAL A 99 13.85 -18.83 -6.22
C VAL A 99 13.54 -19.60 -4.95
N SER A 100 13.96 -19.08 -3.80
CA SER A 100 13.76 -19.74 -2.50
C SER A 100 12.42 -19.41 -1.85
N PHE A 101 11.80 -18.28 -2.20
CA PHE A 101 10.58 -17.79 -1.55
C PHE A 101 9.47 -17.58 -2.57
N ALA A 102 8.33 -18.24 -2.36
CA ALA A 102 7.11 -18.00 -3.12
C ALA A 102 6.54 -16.61 -2.83
N GLU A 103 5.72 -16.11 -3.75
CA GLU A 103 4.92 -14.90 -3.52
C GLU A 103 4.09 -15.04 -2.25
N SER A 104 3.92 -13.93 -1.53
CA SER A 104 3.13 -13.90 -0.31
C SER A 104 1.65 -14.08 -0.63
N ASP A 105 1.04 -15.09 -0.04
CA ASP A 105 -0.42 -15.32 -0.03
C ASP A 105 -1.10 -14.59 1.14
N PHE A 106 -0.38 -13.68 1.81
CA PHE A 106 -0.87 -13.00 3.00
C PHE A 106 -2.07 -12.10 2.66
N ALA A 107 -3.26 -12.58 3.00
CA ALA A 107 -4.53 -11.85 2.89
C ALA A 107 -4.82 -10.95 4.11
N GLY A 108 -3.79 -10.36 4.72
CA GLY A 108 -4.02 -9.49 5.86
C GLY A 108 -4.52 -8.11 5.45
N LYS A 109 -5.44 -7.57 6.24
CA LYS A 109 -6.13 -6.30 5.93
C LYS A 109 -5.47 -5.07 6.55
N ILE A 110 -4.24 -5.16 7.05
CA ILE A 110 -3.48 -4.01 7.62
C ILE A 110 -2.31 -3.61 6.71
N HIS A 111 -1.76 -4.54 5.92
CA HIS A 111 -0.77 -4.22 4.91
C HIS A 111 -0.95 -5.14 3.71
N SER A 112 -0.70 -4.60 2.52
CA SER A 112 -0.56 -5.43 1.33
C SER A 112 0.84 -6.04 1.32
N PRO A 113 0.99 -7.28 0.82
CA PRO A 113 2.24 -7.68 0.20
C PRO A 113 2.64 -6.67 -0.87
N ALA A 114 3.94 -6.43 -1.03
CA ALA A 114 4.44 -5.61 -2.13
C ALA A 114 4.15 -6.32 -3.47
N ALA A 115 3.50 -5.62 -4.39
CA ALA A 115 3.11 -6.12 -5.70
C ALA A 115 3.97 -5.51 -6.80
N ILE A 116 4.52 -6.34 -7.69
CA ILE A 116 5.16 -5.88 -8.93
C ILE A 116 4.07 -5.71 -10.00
N TYR A 117 4.15 -4.63 -10.79
CA TYR A 117 3.30 -4.41 -11.95
C TYR A 117 4.10 -3.86 -13.12
N ARG A 118 3.84 -4.37 -14.33
CA ARG A 118 4.51 -4.02 -15.60
C ARG A 118 3.52 -3.58 -16.68
N THR A 119 2.25 -3.86 -16.49
CA THR A 119 1.17 -3.52 -17.43
C THR A 119 0.06 -2.74 -16.74
N GLY A 120 -0.79 -2.08 -17.51
CA GLY A 120 -1.97 -1.39 -16.98
C GLY A 120 -2.95 -2.33 -16.28
N GLU A 121 -3.07 -3.59 -16.73
CA GLU A 121 -3.91 -4.59 -16.08
C GLU A 121 -3.36 -5.02 -14.72
N GLU A 122 -2.06 -5.30 -14.64
CA GLU A 122 -1.39 -5.63 -13.37
C GLU A 122 -1.46 -4.46 -12.39
N GLN A 123 -1.28 -3.23 -12.88
CA GLN A 123 -1.42 -2.00 -12.10
C GLN A 123 -2.85 -1.84 -11.57
N HIS A 124 -3.86 -2.01 -12.42
CA HIS A 124 -5.26 -1.95 -12.01
C HIS A 124 -5.58 -2.97 -10.91
N LYS A 125 -5.14 -4.22 -11.08
CA LYS A 125 -5.32 -5.28 -10.07
C LYS A 125 -4.62 -4.94 -8.74
N ALA A 126 -3.41 -4.39 -8.80
CA ALA A 126 -2.69 -3.96 -7.60
C ALA A 126 -3.42 -2.83 -6.87
N VAL A 127 -3.96 -1.85 -7.61
CA VAL A 127 -4.74 -0.75 -7.01
C VAL A 127 -6.04 -1.26 -6.42
N ASP A 128 -6.81 -2.08 -7.13
CA ASP A 128 -8.07 -2.65 -6.61
C ASP A 128 -7.84 -3.46 -5.33
N ASN A 129 -6.76 -4.26 -5.26
CA ASN A 129 -6.37 -4.98 -4.04
C ASN A 129 -6.01 -4.03 -2.89
N ILE A 130 -5.34 -2.91 -3.18
CA ILE A 130 -5.04 -1.89 -2.18
C ILE A 130 -6.32 -1.25 -1.65
N ILE A 131 -7.26 -0.88 -2.52
CA ILE A 131 -8.55 -0.32 -2.10
C ILE A 131 -9.32 -1.31 -1.24
N ASP A 132 -9.31 -2.59 -1.59
CA ASP A 132 -9.93 -3.65 -0.80
C ASP A 132 -9.37 -3.72 0.64
N ILE A 133 -8.04 -3.67 0.76
CA ILE A 133 -7.35 -3.64 2.06
C ILE A 133 -7.74 -2.38 2.84
N LEU A 134 -7.81 -1.23 2.17
CA LEU A 134 -8.20 0.03 2.81
C LEU A 134 -9.63 -0.03 3.36
N LEU A 135 -10.58 -0.60 2.61
CA LEU A 135 -11.95 -0.81 3.06
C LEU A 135 -12.03 -1.72 4.30
N GLY A 136 -11.15 -2.71 4.42
CA GLY A 136 -11.05 -3.56 5.61
C GLY A 136 -10.26 -2.96 6.77
N SER A 137 -9.51 -1.86 6.54
CA SER A 137 -8.60 -1.29 7.54
C SER A 137 -9.07 0.03 8.14
N LEU A 138 -9.84 0.82 7.38
CA LEU A 138 -10.30 2.14 7.76
C LEU A 138 -11.69 2.08 8.35
N GLU A 139 -11.90 2.74 9.48
CA GLU A 139 -13.20 2.80 10.13
C GLU A 139 -14.01 3.98 9.59
N GLY A 140 -15.12 3.68 8.92
CA GLY A 140 -16.10 4.69 8.53
C GLY A 140 -15.62 5.66 7.46
N VAL A 141 -14.79 5.19 6.52
CA VAL A 141 -14.27 5.99 5.41
C VAL A 141 -15.40 6.47 4.50
N THR A 142 -15.25 7.67 3.93
CA THR A 142 -16.21 8.22 2.95
C THR A 142 -15.82 7.88 1.52
N ARG A 143 -16.79 7.99 0.60
CA ARG A 143 -16.58 7.83 -0.84
C ARG A 143 -15.52 8.80 -1.36
N SER A 144 -15.53 10.05 -0.91
CA SER A 144 -14.54 11.07 -1.30
C SER A 144 -13.14 10.73 -0.81
N GLN A 145 -12.99 10.21 0.41
CA GLN A 145 -11.70 9.77 0.93
C GLN A 145 -11.14 8.59 0.13
N ILE A 146 -11.95 7.55 -0.17
CA ILE A 146 -11.50 6.43 -1.00
C ILE A 146 -11.15 6.89 -2.41
N ALA A 147 -11.96 7.74 -3.04
CA ALA A 147 -11.68 8.28 -4.36
C ALA A 147 -10.35 9.06 -4.40
N ALA A 148 -10.05 9.83 -3.35
CA ALA A 148 -8.79 10.57 -3.25
C ALA A 148 -7.57 9.64 -3.09
N LEU A 149 -7.69 8.62 -2.22
CA LEU A 149 -6.65 7.60 -2.04
C LEU A 149 -6.42 6.81 -3.33
N GLU A 150 -7.49 6.33 -3.96
CA GLU A 150 -7.48 5.62 -5.24
C GLU A 150 -6.83 6.45 -6.33
N TRP A 151 -7.24 7.71 -6.49
CA TRP A 151 -6.64 8.61 -7.46
C TRP A 151 -5.14 8.82 -7.20
N SER A 152 -4.74 9.06 -5.94
CA SER A 152 -3.32 9.23 -5.58
C SER A 152 -2.46 8.04 -5.98
N ILE A 153 -2.94 6.84 -5.64
CA ILE A 153 -2.21 5.60 -5.89
C ILE A 153 -2.18 5.33 -7.40
N ASN A 154 -3.30 5.51 -8.10
CA ASN A 154 -3.36 5.37 -9.57
C ASN A 154 -2.37 6.32 -10.26
N GLU A 155 -2.37 7.60 -9.92
CA GLU A 155 -1.47 8.58 -10.55
C GLU A 155 0.00 8.24 -10.32
N ILE A 156 0.37 7.87 -9.08
CA ILE A 156 1.77 7.55 -8.78
C ILE A 156 2.18 6.24 -9.44
N THR A 157 1.29 5.24 -9.48
CA THR A 157 1.60 3.95 -10.11
C THR A 157 1.66 4.06 -11.64
N ASP A 158 0.76 4.83 -12.25
CA ASP A 158 0.72 5.11 -13.69
C ASP A 158 1.93 5.92 -14.18
N ASN A 159 2.45 6.84 -13.34
CA ASN A 159 3.72 7.54 -13.62
C ASN A 159 4.87 6.55 -13.88
N VAL A 160 4.89 5.39 -13.23
CA VAL A 160 5.93 4.38 -13.47
C VAL A 160 5.80 3.82 -14.89
N LEU A 161 4.60 3.41 -15.28
CA LEU A 161 4.36 2.81 -16.61
C LEU A 161 4.64 3.83 -17.74
N ASN A 162 4.27 5.09 -17.53
CA ASN A 162 4.36 6.11 -18.57
C ASN A 162 5.72 6.83 -18.64
N HIS A 163 6.50 6.84 -17.56
CA HIS A 163 7.69 7.69 -17.47
C HIS A 163 8.96 7.01 -16.99
N ALA A 164 8.88 5.90 -16.24
CA ALA A 164 10.07 5.33 -15.62
C ALA A 164 10.98 4.60 -16.61
N GLU A 165 10.44 3.99 -17.67
CA GLU A 165 11.19 3.08 -18.57
C GLU A 165 11.97 2.02 -17.76
N SER A 166 11.34 1.46 -16.72
CA SER A 166 11.98 0.49 -15.82
C SER A 166 11.79 -0.95 -16.32
N SER A 167 12.88 -1.72 -16.36
CA SER A 167 12.88 -3.14 -16.77
C SER A 167 12.08 -4.05 -15.83
N ILE A 168 11.94 -3.65 -14.58
CA ILE A 168 11.20 -4.42 -13.56
C ILE A 168 9.74 -3.98 -13.43
N GLY A 169 9.33 -2.91 -14.10
CA GLY A 169 8.06 -2.22 -13.85
C GLY A 169 8.10 -1.39 -12.56
N GLY A 170 6.96 -1.31 -11.88
CA GLY A 170 6.84 -0.70 -10.56
C GLY A 170 6.58 -1.71 -9.46
N ILE A 171 6.90 -1.32 -8.23
CA ILE A 171 6.57 -2.04 -7.00
C ILE A 171 5.70 -1.12 -6.16
N VAL A 172 4.51 -1.60 -5.76
CA VAL A 172 3.61 -0.85 -4.88
C VAL A 172 3.31 -1.63 -3.61
N GLN A 173 3.24 -0.93 -2.48
CA GLN A 173 2.80 -1.49 -1.22
C GLN A 173 1.99 -0.46 -0.42
N VAL A 174 0.93 -0.91 0.25
CA VAL A 174 0.18 -0.11 1.24
C VAL A 174 0.32 -0.70 2.63
N THR A 175 0.38 0.15 3.65
CA THR A 175 0.33 -0.20 5.06
C THR A 175 -0.57 0.78 5.81
N SER A 176 -1.59 0.25 6.47
CA SER A 176 -2.38 0.97 7.45
C SER A 176 -1.70 0.90 8.82
N ARG A 177 -1.54 2.04 9.48
CA ARG A 177 -0.91 2.19 10.80
C ARG A 177 -1.86 2.91 11.76
N ARG A 178 -1.49 2.91 13.05
CA ARG A 178 -2.23 3.59 14.14
C ARG A 178 -3.69 3.12 14.24
N GLY A 179 -3.95 1.84 13.97
CA GLY A 179 -5.28 1.25 14.07
C GLY A 179 -6.26 1.76 13.02
N GLY A 180 -5.82 1.92 11.76
CA GLY A 180 -6.71 2.34 10.67
C GLY A 180 -6.84 3.85 10.46
N LYS A 181 -5.91 4.63 11.02
CA LYS A 181 -5.96 6.10 10.94
C LYS A 181 -4.95 6.70 9.97
N MET A 182 -3.86 6.00 9.72
CA MET A 182 -2.79 6.48 8.84
C MET A 182 -2.57 5.47 7.74
N VAL A 183 -2.78 5.87 6.49
CA VAL A 183 -2.47 5.05 5.32
C VAL A 183 -1.13 5.48 4.79
N GLU A 184 -0.15 4.58 4.71
CA GLU A 184 1.12 4.80 4.02
C GLU A 184 1.16 3.93 2.77
N PHE A 185 1.27 4.55 1.61
CA PHE A 185 1.55 3.82 0.38
C PHE A 185 2.93 4.22 -0.17
N VAL A 186 3.60 3.23 -0.74
CA VAL A 186 4.96 3.33 -1.26
C VAL A 186 4.93 2.78 -2.67
N VAL A 187 5.38 3.58 -3.63
CA VAL A 187 5.59 3.18 -5.01
C VAL A 187 7.06 3.37 -5.35
N CYS A 188 7.67 2.36 -5.93
CA CYS A 188 9.08 2.40 -6.30
C CYS A 188 9.31 1.77 -7.67
N ASP A 189 10.16 2.39 -8.47
CA ASP A 189 10.68 1.82 -9.72
C ASP A 189 12.22 1.78 -9.70
N TYR A 190 12.82 1.12 -10.69
CA TYR A 190 14.25 1.18 -10.97
C TYR A 190 14.46 1.62 -12.43
N GLY A 191 14.00 2.83 -12.75
CA GLY A 191 14.00 3.41 -14.08
C GLY A 191 14.88 4.65 -14.22
N LEU A 192 14.49 5.56 -15.13
CA LEU A 192 15.22 6.78 -15.44
C LEU A 192 15.31 7.77 -14.27
N GLY A 193 14.28 7.79 -13.42
CA GLY A 193 14.14 8.74 -12.33
C GLY A 193 13.64 10.13 -12.77
N ILE A 194 13.05 10.86 -11.82
CA ILE A 194 12.47 12.19 -12.02
C ILE A 194 13.46 13.20 -12.62
N PRO A 195 14.72 13.32 -12.14
CA PRO A 195 15.64 14.31 -12.69
C PRO A 195 15.93 14.10 -14.18
N ARG A 196 16.08 12.85 -14.62
CA ARG A 196 16.36 12.56 -16.04
C ARG A 196 15.12 12.79 -16.90
N THR A 197 13.95 12.37 -16.44
CA THR A 197 12.70 12.49 -17.22
C THR A 197 12.27 13.95 -17.36
N LEU A 198 12.34 14.76 -16.30
CA LEU A 198 11.95 16.17 -16.37
C LEU A 198 12.91 17.00 -17.22
N ARG A 199 14.23 16.79 -17.09
CA ARG A 199 15.23 17.52 -17.91
C ARG A 199 15.08 17.29 -19.41
N SER A 200 14.45 16.19 -19.83
CA SER A 200 14.20 15.92 -21.25
C SER A 200 13.25 16.93 -21.89
N THR A 201 12.42 17.62 -21.09
CA THR A 201 11.47 18.63 -21.58
C THR A 201 11.58 19.99 -20.87
N HIS A 202 12.29 20.05 -19.76
CA HIS A 202 12.51 21.26 -18.94
C HIS A 202 14.02 21.50 -18.79
N SER A 203 14.64 22.07 -19.83
CA SER A 203 16.08 22.29 -19.90
C SER A 203 16.63 23.26 -18.84
N GLU A 204 15.76 24.06 -18.23
CA GLU A 204 16.09 24.99 -17.13
C GLU A 204 16.37 24.27 -15.80
N ILE A 205 15.97 22.99 -15.67
CA ILE A 205 16.19 22.20 -14.46
C ILE A 205 17.63 21.66 -14.44
N THR A 206 18.48 22.29 -13.64
CA THR A 206 19.94 22.01 -13.69
C THR A 206 20.46 21.10 -12.57
N SER A 207 19.65 20.81 -11.54
CA SER A 207 20.05 19.97 -10.40
C SER A 207 18.97 18.96 -10.02
N ASP A 208 19.34 17.88 -9.35
CA ASP A 208 18.37 16.85 -8.92
C ASP A 208 17.46 17.41 -7.81
N ILE A 209 17.99 18.31 -6.98
CA ILE A 209 17.22 19.06 -5.98
C ILE A 209 16.13 19.89 -6.65
N ASP A 210 16.48 20.68 -7.67
CA ASP A 210 15.53 21.50 -8.42
C ASP A 210 14.51 20.61 -9.15
N ALA A 211 14.93 19.49 -9.72
CA ALA A 211 14.01 18.54 -10.34
C ALA A 211 12.95 18.02 -9.35
N LEU A 212 13.34 17.66 -8.13
CA LEU A 212 12.38 17.18 -7.13
C LEU A 212 11.47 18.30 -6.60
N ASP A 213 11.99 19.52 -6.40
CA ASP A 213 11.15 20.67 -6.02
C ASP A 213 10.10 20.94 -7.10
N ARG A 214 10.51 20.95 -8.38
CA ARG A 214 9.63 21.16 -9.52
C ARG A 214 8.60 20.05 -9.68
N ALA A 215 8.97 18.80 -9.44
CA ALA A 215 8.08 17.64 -9.60
C ALA A 215 6.82 17.68 -8.72
N ILE A 216 6.87 18.38 -7.59
CA ILE A 216 5.71 18.57 -6.70
C ILE A 216 5.00 19.91 -6.92
N ARG A 217 5.34 20.68 -7.97
CA ARG A 217 4.61 21.90 -8.33
C ARG A 217 3.47 21.56 -9.26
N GLU A 218 2.36 22.26 -9.09
CA GLU A 218 1.17 22.08 -9.93
C GLU A 218 1.48 22.31 -11.41
N GLY A 219 1.04 21.40 -12.28
CA GLY A 219 1.19 21.53 -13.72
C GLY A 219 2.54 21.08 -14.29
N ILE A 220 3.45 20.56 -13.47
CA ILE A 220 4.77 20.09 -13.93
C ILE A 220 4.69 18.61 -14.33
N THR A 221 5.08 18.31 -15.58
CA THR A 221 5.09 16.94 -16.13
C THR A 221 6.09 16.80 -17.29
N ARG A 222 6.50 15.57 -17.61
CA ARG A 222 7.28 15.28 -18.83
C ARG A 222 6.50 15.65 -20.09
N ASN A 223 5.20 15.37 -20.16
CA ASN A 223 4.38 15.55 -21.36
C ASN A 223 3.09 16.33 -21.09
N THR A 224 3.07 17.62 -21.42
CA THR A 224 1.91 18.51 -21.22
C THR A 224 0.76 18.25 -22.20
N ALA A 225 0.98 17.48 -23.27
CA ALA A 225 -0.05 17.16 -24.26
C ALA A 225 -1.01 16.06 -23.78
N THR A 226 -0.53 15.13 -22.95
CA THR A 226 -1.32 14.00 -22.43
C THR A 226 -1.57 14.08 -20.93
N ASN A 227 -0.69 14.75 -20.17
CA ASN A 227 -0.71 14.71 -18.72
C ASN A 227 -0.86 16.14 -18.14
N MET A 228 -1.66 16.26 -17.09
CA MET A 228 -1.91 17.57 -16.44
C MET A 228 -0.81 17.98 -15.45
N GLY A 229 0.09 17.05 -15.06
CA GLY A 229 1.16 17.32 -14.09
C GLY A 229 0.67 17.52 -12.65
N ASN A 230 -0.35 16.75 -12.26
CA ASN A 230 -1.01 16.91 -10.96
C ASN A 230 -0.79 15.74 -10.00
N GLY A 231 -0.38 14.55 -10.45
CA GLY A 231 -0.29 13.36 -9.61
C GLY A 231 0.59 13.52 -8.35
N LEU A 232 1.86 13.91 -8.52
CA LEU A 232 2.79 14.11 -7.41
C LEU A 232 2.40 15.32 -6.54
N TYR A 233 1.96 16.42 -7.16
CA TYR A 233 1.47 17.60 -6.44
C TYR A 233 0.26 17.26 -5.56
N GLY A 234 -0.76 16.60 -6.12
CA GLY A 234 -1.96 16.20 -5.38
C GLY A 234 -1.64 15.26 -4.24
N SER A 235 -0.75 14.29 -4.47
CA SER A 235 -0.29 13.36 -3.43
C SER A 235 0.45 14.08 -2.29
N TYR A 236 1.35 15.02 -2.63
CA TYR A 236 2.00 15.90 -1.66
C TYR A 236 0.98 16.75 -0.88
N ARG A 237 -0.01 17.34 -1.57
CA ARG A 237 -1.07 18.15 -0.95
C ARG A 237 -1.93 17.33 0.01
N MET A 238 -2.27 16.09 -0.32
CA MET A 238 -2.99 15.19 0.58
C MET A 238 -2.20 14.91 1.86
N ALA A 239 -0.91 14.58 1.75
CA ALA A 239 -0.05 14.42 2.92
C ALA A 239 0.03 15.71 3.75
N GLN A 240 0.19 16.86 3.10
CA GLN A 240 0.30 18.15 3.76
C GLN A 240 -0.97 18.52 4.53
N LEU A 241 -2.15 18.40 3.90
CA LEU A 241 -3.41 18.81 4.50
C LEU A 241 -3.87 17.85 5.59
N SER A 242 -3.65 16.54 5.40
CA SER A 242 -4.01 15.52 6.40
C SER A 242 -3.07 15.49 7.62
N GLY A 243 -1.92 16.18 7.57
CA GLY A 243 -0.90 16.02 8.60
C GLY A 243 -0.14 14.69 8.51
N GLY A 244 -0.15 14.08 7.31
CA GLY A 244 0.70 12.97 6.94
C GLY A 244 2.11 13.40 6.51
N GLN A 245 2.84 12.52 5.84
CA GLN A 245 4.23 12.72 5.42
C GLN A 245 4.38 12.39 3.94
N PHE A 246 5.36 13.01 3.29
CA PHE A 246 5.64 12.74 1.88
C PHE A 246 7.15 12.63 1.66
N LYS A 247 7.59 11.69 0.84
CA LYS A 247 9.01 11.46 0.51
C LYS A 247 9.12 11.12 -0.96
N ILE A 248 10.04 11.79 -1.64
CA ILE A 248 10.54 11.39 -2.95
C ILE A 248 12.04 11.16 -2.86
N GLN A 249 12.54 10.07 -3.43
CA GLN A 249 13.98 9.87 -3.64
C GLN A 249 14.21 9.44 -5.09
N SER A 250 15.04 10.19 -5.80
CA SER A 250 15.39 9.92 -7.19
C SER A 250 16.68 10.64 -7.56
N GLY A 251 17.58 9.95 -8.28
CA GLY A 251 18.92 10.43 -8.53
C GLY A 251 19.65 10.75 -7.22
N TYR A 252 20.36 11.87 -7.19
CA TYR A 252 21.11 12.34 -6.03
C TYR A 252 20.29 13.21 -5.09
N ALA A 253 18.95 13.18 -5.12
CA ALA A 253 18.15 14.00 -4.24
C ALA A 253 17.12 13.20 -3.44
N THR A 254 16.83 13.68 -2.24
CA THR A 254 15.64 13.29 -1.47
C THR A 254 14.87 14.53 -1.07
N LEU A 255 13.60 14.57 -1.46
CA LEU A 255 12.61 15.52 -0.96
C LEU A 255 11.79 14.86 0.14
N LYS A 256 11.55 15.59 1.22
CA LYS A 256 10.67 15.17 2.30
C LYS A 256 9.77 16.29 2.76
N TYR A 257 8.58 15.91 3.19
CA TYR A 257 7.69 16.74 3.98
C TYR A 257 7.31 15.98 5.25
N ASP A 258 7.44 16.67 6.37
CA ASP A 258 6.94 16.26 7.67
C ASP A 258 6.15 17.42 8.28
N PRO A 259 5.00 17.21 8.93
CA PRO A 259 4.20 18.30 9.48
C PRO A 259 4.93 19.19 10.49
N LYS A 260 5.92 18.65 11.21
CA LYS A 260 6.68 19.36 12.24
C LYS A 260 7.85 20.15 11.68
N ILE A 261 8.47 19.63 10.61
CA ILE A 261 9.70 20.19 10.02
C ILE A 261 9.39 21.05 8.79
N GLY A 262 8.30 20.74 8.10
CA GLY A 262 7.99 21.27 6.78
C GLY A 262 8.73 20.55 5.66
N MET A 263 8.66 21.13 4.46
CA MET A 263 9.32 20.62 3.28
C MET A 263 10.83 20.88 3.34
N HIS A 264 11.63 19.86 3.05
CA HIS A 264 13.08 19.97 2.92
C HIS A 264 13.59 19.04 1.82
N ILE A 265 14.63 19.46 1.13
CA ILE A 265 15.30 18.68 0.09
C ILE A 265 16.77 18.62 0.42
N ARG A 266 17.38 17.44 0.26
CA ARG A 266 18.81 17.25 0.47
C ARG A 266 19.47 16.55 -0.71
N GLN A 267 20.74 16.86 -0.91
CA GLN A 267 21.62 16.11 -1.81
C GLN A 267 22.10 14.83 -1.11
N ASN A 268 22.03 13.71 -1.82
CA ASN A 268 22.59 12.42 -1.43
C ASN A 268 23.96 12.22 -2.08
N LYS A 269 24.78 11.34 -1.49
CA LYS A 269 26.11 10.99 -2.03
C LYS A 269 26.02 9.87 -3.06
N VAL A 270 25.10 8.94 -2.84
CA VAL A 270 24.85 7.80 -3.71
C VAL A 270 23.52 8.05 -4.43
N PRO A 271 23.46 7.94 -5.76
CA PRO A 271 22.22 8.13 -6.48
C PRO A 271 21.30 6.94 -6.26
N PHE A 272 19.99 7.21 -6.24
CA PHE A 272 18.98 6.18 -6.43
C PHE A 272 18.61 6.11 -7.92
N HIS A 273 18.74 4.93 -8.51
CA HIS A 273 18.28 4.68 -9.87
C HIS A 273 16.77 4.40 -9.84
N GLY A 274 16.00 5.19 -10.58
CA GLY A 274 14.53 5.18 -10.54
C GLY A 274 13.94 6.23 -9.60
N THR A 275 12.70 6.00 -9.18
CA THR A 275 11.96 6.88 -8.28
C THR A 275 11.34 6.08 -7.15
N LEU A 276 11.55 6.53 -5.92
CA LEU A 276 10.75 6.16 -4.76
C LEU A 276 9.79 7.32 -4.46
N VAL A 277 8.51 7.00 -4.30
CA VAL A 277 7.50 7.88 -3.72
C VAL A 277 6.88 7.17 -2.52
N SER A 278 6.90 7.81 -1.36
CA SER A 278 6.19 7.35 -0.16
C SER A 278 5.30 8.48 0.31
N CYS A 279 4.03 8.18 0.51
CA CYS A 279 3.03 9.13 0.98
C CYS A 279 2.26 8.50 2.13
N SER A 280 2.17 9.22 3.24
CA SER A 280 1.28 8.88 4.33
C SER A 280 0.18 9.93 4.46
N ILE A 281 -1.03 9.47 4.71
CA ILE A 281 -2.24 10.27 4.77
C ILE A 281 -2.97 9.91 6.07
N ASP A 282 -3.27 10.93 6.88
CA ASP A 282 -4.13 10.76 8.04
C ASP A 282 -5.60 10.77 7.59
N CYS A 283 -6.29 9.66 7.79
CA CYS A 283 -7.69 9.48 7.43
C CYS A 283 -8.65 9.77 8.60
N SER A 284 -8.15 10.32 9.72
CA SER A 284 -8.96 10.61 10.90
C SER A 284 -9.97 11.75 10.67
N ASP A 285 -9.67 12.68 9.77
CA ASP A 285 -10.56 13.77 9.39
C ASP A 285 -11.12 13.53 7.98
N GLN A 286 -12.45 13.42 7.90
CA GLN A 286 -13.18 13.11 6.68
C GLN A 286 -13.26 14.29 5.70
N SER A 287 -13.13 15.53 6.20
CA SER A 287 -13.30 16.75 5.41
C SER A 287 -12.04 17.14 4.61
N ILE A 288 -10.86 16.71 5.08
CA ILE A 288 -9.57 17.21 4.58
C ILE A 288 -9.26 16.74 3.16
N LEU A 289 -9.69 15.53 2.76
CA LEU A 289 -9.32 14.96 1.47
C LEU A 289 -10.09 15.58 0.29
N GLU A 290 -11.26 16.18 0.53
CA GLU A 290 -12.01 16.89 -0.51
C GLU A 290 -11.29 18.17 -0.96
N GLU A 291 -10.60 18.85 -0.04
CA GLU A 291 -9.81 20.05 -0.32
C GLU A 291 -8.49 19.74 -1.03
N ALA A 292 -8.00 18.50 -0.92
CA ALA A 292 -6.71 18.11 -1.46
C ALA A 292 -6.71 17.93 -2.98
N LEU A 293 -7.87 17.62 -3.58
CA LEU A 293 -8.07 17.51 -5.03
C LEU A 293 -8.56 18.83 -5.64
N VAL A 294 -8.03 19.97 -5.21
CA VAL A 294 -8.31 21.26 -5.82
C VAL A 294 -7.12 21.69 -6.69
N PHE A 295 -7.31 21.65 -8.01
CA PHE A 295 -6.32 22.06 -9.00
C PHE A 295 -6.77 23.34 -9.70
N ARG A 296 -5.91 24.36 -9.74
CA ARG A 296 -6.17 25.67 -10.37
C ARG A 296 -7.47 26.30 -9.88
N GLY A 297 -7.78 26.13 -8.59
CA GLY A 297 -9.01 26.62 -7.96
C GLY A 297 -10.29 25.85 -8.32
N LYS A 298 -10.19 24.71 -9.01
CA LYS A 298 -11.33 23.83 -9.34
C LYS A 298 -11.21 22.51 -8.59
N ILE A 299 -12.32 22.08 -7.99
CA ILE A 299 -12.43 20.74 -7.42
C ILE A 299 -12.34 19.73 -8.57
N TYR A 300 -11.34 18.87 -8.49
CA TYR A 300 -11.18 17.74 -9.37
C TYR A 300 -11.97 16.57 -8.81
N LYS A 301 -12.86 16.02 -9.63
CA LYS A 301 -13.58 14.79 -9.35
C LYS A 301 -13.03 13.71 -10.26
N PRO A 302 -12.46 12.61 -9.71
CA PRO A 302 -12.10 11.46 -10.52
C PRO A 302 -13.29 11.01 -11.38
N SER A 303 -13.03 10.61 -12.61
CA SER A 303 -14.07 10.30 -13.59
C SER A 303 -14.81 8.99 -13.30
N TYR A 304 -14.11 8.02 -12.71
CA TYR A 304 -14.66 6.72 -12.35
C TYR A 304 -13.82 6.13 -11.21
N THR A 305 -14.48 5.73 -10.14
CA THR A 305 -13.89 5.30 -8.87
C THR A 305 -14.36 3.90 -8.51
N TYR A 306 -13.74 3.31 -7.48
CA TYR A 306 -14.17 2.04 -6.91
C TYR A 306 -15.67 2.01 -6.61
N PHE A 307 -16.22 3.06 -5.99
CA PHE A 307 -17.64 3.07 -5.66
C PHE A 307 -18.55 3.30 -6.87
N ASP A 308 -18.06 3.94 -7.94
CA ASP A 308 -18.81 3.99 -9.20
C ASP A 308 -18.94 2.57 -9.80
N LYS A 309 -17.86 1.78 -9.76
CA LYS A 309 -17.91 0.35 -10.13
C LYS A 309 -18.94 -0.42 -9.30
N ILE A 310 -19.00 -0.16 -8.00
CA ILE A 310 -19.93 -0.85 -7.09
C ILE A 310 -21.39 -0.46 -7.38
N ASP A 311 -21.66 0.80 -7.69
CA ASP A 311 -23.01 1.27 -8.00
C ASP A 311 -23.53 0.71 -9.34
N ASP A 312 -22.63 0.40 -10.28
CA ASP A 312 -22.96 -0.27 -11.54
C ASP A 312 -23.36 -1.75 -11.35
N LEU A 313 -23.09 -2.33 -10.16
CA LEU A 313 -23.45 -3.71 -9.84
C LEU A 313 -24.85 -3.80 -9.24
N GLU A 314 -25.65 -4.76 -9.71
CA GLU A 314 -26.94 -5.10 -9.06
C GLU A 314 -26.74 -5.55 -7.60
N LYS A 315 -25.64 -6.24 -7.34
CA LYS A 315 -25.23 -6.69 -6.02
C LYS A 315 -23.72 -6.90 -5.95
N VAL A 316 -23.16 -6.75 -4.75
CA VAL A 316 -21.79 -7.12 -4.42
C VAL A 316 -21.80 -8.48 -3.73
N THR A 317 -20.98 -9.41 -4.21
CA THR A 317 -20.77 -10.69 -3.54
C THR A 317 -19.44 -10.67 -2.81
N ILE A 318 -19.47 -10.88 -1.48
CA ILE A 318 -18.28 -10.99 -0.63
C ILE A 318 -18.14 -12.45 -0.25
N LYS A 319 -17.19 -13.15 -0.89
CA LYS A 319 -16.87 -14.54 -0.54
C LYS A 319 -15.98 -14.58 0.68
N LEU A 320 -16.48 -15.16 1.76
CA LEU A 320 -15.82 -15.05 3.07
C LEU A 320 -14.43 -15.72 3.10
N LEU A 321 -14.21 -16.76 2.29
CA LEU A 321 -12.89 -17.40 2.12
C LEU A 321 -11.86 -16.50 1.45
N ASP A 322 -12.28 -15.59 0.57
CA ASP A 322 -11.36 -14.63 -0.07
C ASP A 322 -10.96 -13.51 0.92
N GLU A 323 -11.79 -13.28 1.94
CA GLU A 323 -11.54 -12.28 2.98
C GLU A 323 -10.65 -12.80 4.12
N SER A 324 -10.70 -14.09 4.43
CA SER A 324 -9.91 -14.69 5.50
C SER A 324 -9.81 -16.21 5.39
N ASN A 325 -8.63 -16.74 5.72
CA ASN A 325 -8.38 -18.17 5.87
C ASN A 325 -8.65 -18.70 7.29
N ALA A 326 -9.10 -17.84 8.22
CA ALA A 326 -9.36 -18.21 9.60
C ALA A 326 -10.58 -17.48 10.18
N PHE A 327 -11.44 -18.22 10.89
CA PHE A 327 -12.73 -17.72 11.39
C PHE A 327 -12.87 -17.81 12.92
N GLY A 328 -11.73 -17.79 13.62
CA GLY A 328 -11.66 -18.09 15.05
C GLY A 328 -11.80 -16.88 15.99
N THR A 329 -11.41 -15.68 15.59
CA THR A 329 -11.24 -14.54 16.51
C THR A 329 -11.92 -13.25 16.02
N ARG A 330 -12.16 -12.32 16.95
CA ARG A 330 -12.67 -10.97 16.63
C ARG A 330 -11.68 -10.16 15.80
N GLU A 331 -10.38 -10.33 16.06
CA GLU A 331 -9.33 -9.59 15.35
C GLU A 331 -9.34 -9.89 13.84
N ILE A 332 -9.66 -11.13 13.47
CA ILE A 332 -9.78 -11.55 12.07
C ILE A 332 -11.14 -11.16 11.47
N ALA A 333 -12.20 -11.15 12.27
CA ALA A 333 -13.53 -10.74 11.84
C ALA A 333 -13.66 -9.22 11.60
N LYS A 334 -12.97 -8.39 12.39
CA LYS A 334 -13.10 -6.93 12.35
C LYS A 334 -12.89 -6.35 10.94
N PRO A 335 -11.84 -6.73 10.19
CA PRO A 335 -11.66 -6.21 8.84
C PRO A 335 -12.78 -6.57 7.86
N VAL A 336 -13.33 -7.79 7.95
CA VAL A 336 -14.47 -8.22 7.13
C VAL A 336 -15.67 -7.32 7.42
N ARG A 337 -15.97 -7.09 8.70
CA ARG A 337 -17.04 -6.16 9.10
C ARG A 337 -16.80 -4.76 8.54
N LEU A 338 -15.61 -4.21 8.72
CA LEU A 338 -15.29 -2.84 8.28
C LEU A 338 -15.48 -2.69 6.77
N LYS A 339 -15.04 -3.67 5.97
CA LYS A 339 -15.26 -3.68 4.52
C LYS A 339 -16.76 -3.63 4.21
N ILE A 340 -17.55 -4.51 4.82
CA ILE A 340 -19.01 -4.55 4.61
C ILE A 340 -19.66 -3.22 5.01
N GLU A 341 -19.33 -2.68 6.20
CA GLU A 341 -19.85 -1.41 6.69
C GLU A 341 -19.49 -0.25 5.74
N ASN A 342 -18.25 -0.21 5.24
CA ASN A 342 -17.78 0.82 4.33
C ASN A 342 -18.45 0.72 2.95
N VAL A 343 -18.69 -0.49 2.44
CA VAL A 343 -19.44 -0.68 1.18
C VAL A 343 -20.89 -0.20 1.35
N LEU A 344 -21.58 -0.66 2.41
CA LEU A 344 -22.98 -0.29 2.65
C LEU A 344 -23.17 1.21 2.93
N ARG A 345 -22.18 1.86 3.55
CA ARG A 345 -22.22 3.30 3.85
C ARG A 345 -22.14 4.16 2.58
N ASN A 346 -21.37 3.71 1.58
CA ASN A 346 -20.96 4.53 0.45
C ASN A 346 -21.61 4.14 -0.88
N SER A 347 -22.49 3.15 -0.86
CA SER A 347 -23.30 2.69 -2.00
C SER A 347 -24.69 2.28 -1.52
N ASP A 348 -25.66 2.24 -2.42
CA ASP A 348 -27.00 1.69 -2.16
C ASP A 348 -27.11 0.19 -2.52
N THR A 349 -25.99 -0.44 -2.90
CA THR A 349 -25.94 -1.82 -3.35
C THR A 349 -26.39 -2.82 -2.28
N PHE A 350 -26.80 -4.00 -2.75
CA PHE A 350 -27.08 -5.18 -1.93
C PHE A 350 -25.81 -6.01 -1.78
N ILE A 351 -25.60 -6.61 -0.61
CA ILE A 351 -24.45 -7.47 -0.33
C ILE A 351 -24.91 -8.90 -0.08
N ASP A 352 -24.44 -9.82 -0.92
CA ASP A 352 -24.45 -11.25 -0.65
C ASP A 352 -23.14 -11.63 0.04
N ILE A 353 -23.22 -12.09 1.29
CA ILE A 353 -22.09 -12.68 2.02
C ILE A 353 -22.12 -14.18 1.72
N ASP A 354 -21.20 -14.61 0.86
CA ASP A 354 -21.10 -16.00 0.41
C ASP A 354 -20.22 -16.82 1.37
N MET A 355 -20.87 -17.82 1.97
CA MET A 355 -20.28 -18.72 2.96
C MET A 355 -19.85 -20.05 2.33
N ASP A 356 -19.86 -20.19 1.00
CA ASP A 356 -19.43 -21.40 0.32
C ASP A 356 -18.00 -21.80 0.75
N GLY A 357 -17.83 -23.08 1.11
CA GLY A 357 -16.59 -23.63 1.65
C GLY A 357 -16.24 -23.24 3.09
N VAL A 358 -17.05 -22.43 3.78
CA VAL A 358 -16.86 -22.10 5.20
C VAL A 358 -17.50 -23.17 6.07
N GLU A 359 -16.67 -24.07 6.62
CA GLU A 359 -17.15 -25.18 7.45
C GLU A 359 -17.68 -24.74 8.82
N LEU A 360 -16.95 -23.82 9.48
CA LEU A 360 -17.23 -23.36 10.83
C LEU A 360 -16.70 -21.94 11.08
N ILE A 361 -17.45 -21.17 11.86
CA ILE A 361 -17.02 -19.89 12.42
C ILE A 361 -17.13 -19.94 13.94
N SER A 362 -16.36 -19.15 14.67
CA SER A 362 -16.53 -19.04 16.13
C SER A 362 -17.69 -18.09 16.48
N SER A 363 -18.25 -18.23 17.68
CA SER A 363 -19.25 -17.27 18.19
C SER A 363 -18.72 -15.83 18.22
N SER A 364 -17.42 -15.67 18.51
CA SER A 364 -16.75 -14.38 18.52
C SER A 364 -16.66 -13.77 17.12
N PHE A 365 -16.39 -14.59 16.10
CA PHE A 365 -16.40 -14.16 14.71
C PHE A 365 -17.81 -13.79 14.25
N ALA A 366 -18.80 -14.63 14.58
CA ALA A 366 -20.20 -14.41 14.23
C ALA A 366 -20.76 -13.10 14.84
N ASP A 367 -20.47 -12.84 16.12
CA ASP A 367 -20.83 -11.58 16.79
C ASP A 367 -20.10 -10.38 16.17
N GLU A 368 -18.80 -10.51 15.92
CA GLU A 368 -18.01 -9.40 15.41
C GLU A 368 -18.40 -9.01 13.99
N VAL A 369 -18.73 -9.95 13.09
CA VAL A 369 -19.20 -9.61 11.73
C VAL A 369 -20.69 -9.32 11.74
N PHE A 370 -21.52 -10.33 12.01
CA PHE A 370 -22.96 -10.25 11.75
C PHE A 370 -23.72 -9.58 12.89
N GLY A 371 -23.40 -9.91 14.15
CA GLY A 371 -24.09 -9.34 15.30
C GLY A 371 -23.92 -7.82 15.39
N LYS A 372 -22.69 -7.33 15.29
CA LYS A 372 -22.39 -5.88 15.27
C LYS A 372 -22.95 -5.19 14.03
N LEU A 373 -22.86 -5.80 12.85
CA LEU A 373 -23.42 -5.23 11.62
C LEU A 373 -24.95 -5.09 11.72
N PHE A 374 -25.64 -6.10 12.24
CA PHE A 374 -27.08 -6.06 12.49
C PHE A 374 -27.46 -4.92 13.45
N TYR A 375 -26.71 -4.77 14.55
CA TYR A 375 -26.93 -3.70 15.51
C TYR A 375 -26.69 -2.30 14.90
N ALA A 376 -25.63 -2.14 14.12
CA ALA A 376 -25.26 -0.86 13.50
C ALA A 376 -26.26 -0.41 12.41
N LEU A 377 -26.73 -1.33 11.57
CA LEU A 377 -27.67 -1.02 10.49
C LEU A 377 -29.13 -0.94 10.98
N GLY A 378 -29.44 -1.68 12.04
CA GLY A 378 -30.80 -1.95 12.48
C GLY A 378 -31.48 -3.08 11.67
N PRO A 379 -32.54 -3.71 12.22
CA PRO A 379 -33.13 -4.92 11.65
C PRO A 379 -33.62 -4.77 10.20
N LEU A 380 -34.24 -3.62 9.90
CA LEU A 380 -34.83 -3.36 8.58
C LEU A 380 -33.74 -3.24 7.51
N ASN A 381 -32.76 -2.36 7.70
CA ASN A 381 -31.68 -2.15 6.74
C ASN A 381 -30.80 -3.39 6.58
N PHE A 382 -30.52 -4.11 7.67
CA PHE A 382 -29.77 -5.36 7.60
C PHE A 382 -30.48 -6.38 6.71
N THR A 383 -31.77 -6.63 6.96
CA THR A 383 -32.55 -7.63 6.21
C THR A 383 -32.75 -7.23 4.75
N GLN A 384 -32.89 -5.93 4.47
CA GLN A 384 -33.07 -5.43 3.11
C GLN A 384 -31.77 -5.44 2.30
N ARG A 385 -30.63 -5.15 2.91
CA ARG A 385 -29.37 -4.90 2.18
C ARG A 385 -28.33 -6.00 2.31
N VAL A 386 -28.45 -6.90 3.29
CA VAL A 386 -27.48 -7.96 3.54
C VAL A 386 -28.17 -9.32 3.47
N ARG A 387 -27.61 -10.22 2.66
CA ARG A 387 -28.05 -11.61 2.56
C ARG A 387 -26.87 -12.53 2.83
N ILE A 388 -27.12 -13.59 3.60
CA ILE A 388 -26.13 -14.64 3.84
C ILE A 388 -26.52 -15.83 2.95
N VAL A 389 -25.60 -16.27 2.10
CA VAL A 389 -25.84 -17.34 1.12
C VAL A 389 -24.85 -18.48 1.30
N ASN A 390 -25.22 -19.68 0.84
CA ASN A 390 -24.39 -20.90 0.85
C ASN A 390 -23.81 -21.32 2.22
N GLY A 391 -24.41 -20.86 3.33
CA GLY A 391 -23.99 -21.23 4.68
C GLY A 391 -24.47 -22.63 5.09
N SER A 392 -23.60 -23.39 5.77
CA SER A 392 -24.02 -24.64 6.41
C SER A 392 -25.03 -24.36 7.53
N ARG A 393 -25.88 -25.33 7.87
CA ARG A 393 -26.85 -25.20 8.96
C ARG A 393 -26.20 -24.79 10.29
N VAL A 394 -25.00 -25.30 10.57
CA VAL A 394 -24.24 -24.97 11.80
C VAL A 394 -23.81 -23.50 11.78
N VAL A 395 -23.28 -23.02 10.66
CA VAL A 395 -22.88 -21.63 10.47
C VAL A 395 -24.09 -20.69 10.61
N SER A 396 -25.21 -21.01 9.96
CA SER A 396 -26.45 -20.21 10.08
C SER A 396 -26.92 -20.12 11.53
N GLN A 397 -26.93 -21.22 12.27
CA GLN A 397 -27.33 -21.22 13.69
C GLN A 397 -26.42 -20.35 14.58
N LEU A 398 -25.11 -20.31 14.29
CA LEU A 398 -24.16 -19.46 15.02
C LEU A 398 -24.38 -17.98 14.71
N ILE A 399 -24.69 -17.65 13.46
CA ILE A 399 -25.02 -16.28 13.05
C ILE A 399 -26.35 -15.83 13.68
N ASP A 400 -27.39 -16.65 13.60
CA ASP A 400 -28.70 -16.36 14.19
C ASP A 400 -28.59 -16.12 15.70
N ARG A 401 -27.76 -16.92 16.38
CA ARG A 401 -27.48 -16.76 17.81
C ARG A 401 -26.78 -15.42 18.09
N ALA A 402 -25.78 -15.06 17.30
CA ALA A 402 -25.07 -13.79 17.44
C ALA A 402 -25.98 -12.58 17.25
N ILE A 403 -26.84 -12.60 16.22
CA ILE A 403 -27.85 -11.56 15.97
C ILE A 403 -28.86 -11.49 17.12
N SER A 404 -29.39 -12.63 17.56
CA SER A 404 -30.38 -12.70 18.65
C SER A 404 -29.83 -12.14 19.97
N GLN A 405 -28.56 -12.42 20.27
CA GLN A 405 -27.89 -11.87 21.46
C GLN A 405 -27.80 -10.34 21.40
N ARG A 406 -27.52 -9.76 20.23
CA ARG A 406 -27.46 -8.31 20.03
C ARG A 406 -28.83 -7.64 20.05
N MET A 407 -29.90 -8.33 19.63
CA MET A 407 -31.28 -7.86 19.75
C MET A 407 -31.75 -7.72 21.20
N ALA A 408 -31.22 -8.56 22.10
CA ALA A 408 -31.59 -8.57 23.51
C ALA A 408 -30.88 -7.49 24.35
N LEU A 409 -29.86 -6.81 23.81
CA LEU A 409 -29.15 -5.72 24.48
C LEU A 409 -29.98 -4.44 24.47
N ARG A 410 -30.08 -3.74 25.62
CA ARG A 410 -30.78 -2.45 25.70
C ARG A 410 -29.93 -1.32 25.09
N PRO A 411 -30.54 -0.27 24.50
CA PRO A 411 -29.78 0.89 24.02
C PRO A 411 -29.00 1.53 25.19
N GLY A 412 -27.66 1.43 25.16
CA GLY A 412 -26.77 1.94 26.21
C GLY A 412 -25.91 0.90 26.92
N GLU A 413 -26.16 -0.41 26.72
CA GLU A 413 -25.34 -1.49 27.28
C GLU A 413 -24.14 -1.83 26.37
N VAL A 414 -23.17 -0.89 26.34
CA VAL A 414 -21.70 -1.07 26.27
C VAL A 414 -20.95 -1.12 24.91
N VAL A 415 -19.74 -0.52 24.98
CA VAL A 415 -18.52 -0.50 24.13
C VAL A 415 -18.27 -1.73 23.26
#